data_AF-A0A7C6AIV6-F1
#
_entry.id   AF-A0A7C6AIV6-F1
#
_cell.length_a   1.000
_cell.length_b   1.000
_cell.length_c   1.000
_cell.angle_alpha   90.00
_cell.angle_beta   90.00
_cell.angle_gamma   90.00
#
_symmetry.space_group_name_H-M   'P 1'
#
loop_
_entity.id
_entity.type
_entity.pdbx_description
1 polymer ?
#
loop_
_entity_poly.entity_id
_entity_poly.type
_entity_poly.pdbx_seq_one_letter_code
_entity_poly.pdbx_strand_id
1 'polypeptide(L)' 'MRRITILEEEKAGEWDLEFEEGKKLDICPVCSAEIHEGVPVFECPFCGNRMHARCVQPWIDERGTCPICKRPLSQKG' A
#
# COMPACT_ATOMS: atom_id res chain seq x y z
N MET A 1 -3.46 -24.92 33.26
CA MET A 1 -2.75 -23.69 32.83
C MET A 1 -1.32 -23.81 33.30
N ARG A 2 -0.33 -23.71 32.40
CA ARG A 2 1.09 -23.84 32.74
C ARG A 2 1.71 -22.46 32.66
N ARG A 3 2.27 -22.02 33.79
CA ARG A 3 2.97 -20.74 33.92
C ARG A 3 4.41 -20.96 33.48
N ILE A 4 4.81 -20.29 32.42
CA ILE A 4 6.21 -20.25 31.99
C ILE A 4 6.90 -19.22 32.89
N THR A 5 7.94 -19.64 33.59
CA THR A 5 8.80 -18.77 34.40
C THR A 5 10.14 -18.68 33.68
N ILE A 6 10.50 -17.48 33.23
CA ILE A 6 11.82 -17.24 32.63
C ILE A 6 12.84 -17.32 33.77
N LEU A 7 13.75 -18.29 33.70
CA LEU A 7 14.77 -18.52 34.73
C LEU A 7 16.02 -17.67 34.48
N GLU A 8 16.30 -17.36 33.22
CA GLU A 8 17.46 -16.58 32.80
C GLU A 8 17.20 -16.01 31.40
N GLU A 9 17.65 -14.77 31.16
CA GLU A 9 17.52 -14.08 29.88
C GLU A 9 18.90 -14.00 29.21
N GLU A 10 19.06 -14.69 28.08
CA GLU A 10 20.28 -14.62 27.27
C GLU A 10 20.02 -13.72 26.05
N LYS A 11 20.85 -12.68 25.88
CA LYS A 11 20.75 -11.76 24.74
C LYS A 11 21.29 -12.47 23.50
N ALA A 12 20.42 -12.79 22.53
CA ALA A 12 20.75 -13.47 21.27
C ALA A 12 21.57 -12.61 20.27
N GLY A 13 22.37 -11.65 20.75
CA GLY A 13 23.20 -10.75 19.95
C GLY A 13 22.98 -9.25 20.20
N GLU A 14 23.97 -8.44 19.82
CA GLU A 14 23.81 -7.00 19.62
C GLU A 14 23.21 -6.74 18.24
N TRP A 15 21.91 -6.46 18.23
CA TRP A 15 21.19 -6.12 17.01
C TRP A 15 21.31 -4.63 16.78
N ASP A 16 22.34 -4.22 16.03
CA ASP A 16 22.45 -2.86 15.48
C ASP A 16 21.43 -2.73 14.35
N LEU A 17 20.18 -2.49 14.75
CA LEU A 17 19.09 -2.19 13.85
C LEU A 17 19.21 -0.74 13.34
N GLU A 18 20.25 -0.47 12.56
CA GLU A 18 20.35 0.74 11.74
C GLU A 18 19.33 0.63 10.59
N PHE A 19 18.06 0.89 10.91
CA PHE A 19 17.04 1.05 9.89
C PHE A 19 17.36 2.32 9.09
N GLU A 20 17.80 2.17 7.84
CA GLU A 20 17.84 3.30 6.90
C GLU A 20 16.49 4.02 6.94
N GLU A 21 16.49 5.34 7.15
CA GLU A 21 15.29 6.17 7.23
C GLU A 21 14.31 5.78 6.10
N GLY A 22 13.16 5.24 6.52
CA GLY A 22 12.24 4.52 5.65
C GLY A 22 11.87 5.32 4.42
N LYS A 23 12.41 4.91 3.27
CA LYS A 23 11.95 5.40 1.97
C LYS A 23 10.46 5.09 1.87
N LYS A 24 9.65 6.14 1.85
CA LYS A 24 8.21 6.03 1.66
C LYS A 24 7.97 5.71 0.18
N LEU A 25 7.96 4.43 -0.13
CA LEU A 25 7.72 3.95 -1.49
C LEU A 25 6.24 4.18 -1.84
N ASP A 26 5.98 4.73 -3.01
CA ASP A 26 4.63 4.80 -3.57
C ASP A 26 4.21 3.40 -4.01
N ILE A 27 3.50 2.66 -3.15
CA ILE A 27 3.05 1.30 -3.46
C ILE A 27 1.63 1.36 -4.02
N CYS A 28 1.43 0.72 -5.18
CA CYS A 28 0.10 0.59 -5.77
C CYS A 28 -0.75 -0.37 -4.92
N PRO A 29 -1.86 0.08 -4.31
CA PRO A 29 -2.70 -0.75 -3.45
C PRO A 29 -3.44 -1.88 -4.17
N VAL A 30 -3.45 -1.88 -5.51
CA VAL A 30 -4.13 -2.92 -6.32
C VAL A 30 -3.22 -4.11 -6.59
N CYS A 31 -1.94 -3.87 -6.89
CA CYS A 31 -0.99 -4.93 -7.23
C CYS A 31 0.15 -5.08 -6.20
N SER A 32 0.14 -4.29 -5.13
CA SER A 32 1.17 -4.24 -4.09
C SER A 32 2.59 -4.07 -4.60
N ALA A 33 2.76 -3.44 -5.76
CA ALA A 33 4.06 -3.16 -6.38
C ALA A 33 4.36 -1.66 -6.33
N GLU A 34 5.65 -1.32 -6.27
CA GLU A 34 6.12 0.06 -6.35
C GLU A 34 5.68 0.76 -7.65
N ILE A 35 5.36 2.04 -7.52
CA ILE A 35 5.03 2.94 -8.60
C ILE A 35 6.32 3.70 -8.93
N HIS A 36 6.94 3.34 -10.05
CA HIS A 36 8.16 4.00 -10.52
C HIS A 36 7.85 5.31 -11.27
N GLU A 37 8.82 6.21 -11.28
CA GLU A 37 8.75 7.44 -12.09
C GLU A 37 8.61 7.10 -13.58
N GLY A 38 7.77 7.85 -14.29
CA GLY A 38 7.50 7.65 -15.72
C GLY A 38 6.43 6.59 -16.04
N VAL A 39 5.90 5.86 -15.05
CA VAL A 39 4.77 4.95 -15.27
C VAL A 39 3.45 5.74 -15.24
N PRO A 40 2.50 5.49 -16.16
CA PRO A 40 1.18 6.10 -16.09
C PRO A 40 0.46 5.75 -14.78
N VAL A 41 0.10 6.78 -14.03
CA VAL A 41 -0.61 6.66 -12.76
C VAL A 41 -1.97 7.32 -12.84
N PHE A 42 -2.90 6.76 -12.08
CA PHE A 42 -4.19 7.36 -11.79
C PHE A 42 -4.22 7.74 -10.32
N GLU A 43 -4.61 8.98 -10.04
CA GLU A 43 -4.88 9.46 -8.70
C GLU A 43 -6.37 9.69 -8.54
N CYS A 44 -6.96 9.10 -7.50
CA CYS A 44 -8.39 9.26 -7.24
C CYS A 44 -8.68 10.67 -6.69
N PRO A 45 -9.57 11.47 -7.31
CA PRO A 45 -9.86 12.84 -6.86
C PRO A 45 -10.57 12.90 -5.49
N PHE A 46 -11.14 11.79 -5.03
CA PHE A 46 -11.88 11.75 -3.76
C PHE A 46 -11.06 11.26 -2.57
N CYS A 47 -10.06 10.40 -2.78
CA CYS A 47 -9.28 9.82 -1.70
C CYS A 47 -7.76 9.99 -1.86
N GLY A 48 -7.29 10.63 -2.94
CA GLY A 48 -5.87 10.91 -3.18
C GLY A 48 -4.98 9.68 -3.35
N ASN A 49 -5.56 8.48 -3.45
CA ASN A 49 -4.76 7.25 -3.60
C ASN A 49 -4.25 7.15 -5.04
N ARG A 50 -2.95 6.89 -5.17
CA ARG A 50 -2.25 6.69 -6.45
C ARG A 50 -2.15 5.20 -6.78
N MET A 51 -2.44 4.86 -8.03
CA MET A 51 -2.41 3.50 -8.55
C MET A 51 -1.87 3.51 -9.98
N HIS A 52 -1.34 2.38 -10.44
CA HIS A 52 -1.02 2.23 -11.86
C HIS A 52 -2.28 2.37 -12.72
N ALA A 53 -2.19 3.13 -13.81
CA ALA A 53 -3.30 3.30 -14.76
C ALA A 53 -3.79 1.94 -15.29
N ARG A 54 -2.86 1.02 -15.61
CA ARG A 54 -3.18 -0.36 -16.05
C ARG A 54 -3.98 -1.17 -15.01
N CYS A 55 -3.77 -0.89 -13.72
CA CYS A 55 -4.43 -1.63 -12.64
C CYS A 55 -5.83 -1.10 -12.37
N VAL A 56 -6.05 0.21 -12.56
CA VAL A 56 -7.36 0.83 -12.33
C VAL A 56 -8.26 0.82 -13.56
N GLN A 57 -7.69 0.82 -14.78
CA GLN A 57 -8.46 0.96 -16.02
C GLN A 57 -9.57 -0.10 -16.16
N PRO A 58 -9.31 -1.42 -16.01
CA PRO A 58 -10.37 -2.43 -16.12
C PRO A 58 -11.48 -2.21 -15.09
N TRP A 59 -11.12 -1.74 -13.89
CA TRP A 59 -12.06 -1.48 -12.82
C TRP A 59 -12.98 -0.29 -13.13
N ILE A 60 -12.43 0.77 -13.74
CA ILE A 60 -13.22 1.94 -14.16
C ILE A 60 -14.14 1.57 -15.31
N ASP A 61 -13.67 0.79 -16.27
CA ASP A 61 -14.46 0.38 -17.43
C ASP A 61 -15.65 -0.51 -17.04
N GLU A 62 -15.46 -1.41 -16.06
CA GLU A 62 -16.53 -2.28 -15.57
C GLU A 62 -17.47 -1.61 -14.56
N ARG A 63 -16.93 -0.83 -13.60
CA ARG A 63 -17.67 -0.37 -12.43
C ARG A 63 -17.81 1.14 -12.32
N GLY A 64 -16.98 1.91 -13.01
CA GLY A 64 -16.96 3.38 -12.94
C GLY A 64 -16.67 3.94 -11.55
N THR A 65 -16.03 3.17 -10.64
CA THR A 65 -15.81 3.55 -9.24
C THR A 65 -14.34 3.41 -8.84
N CYS A 66 -13.92 4.09 -7.77
CA CYS A 66 -12.58 3.90 -7.21
C CYS A 66 -12.47 2.55 -6.47
N PRO A 67 -11.44 1.71 -6.71
CA PRO A 67 -11.28 0.45 -5.99
C PRO A 67 -10.99 0.63 -4.49
N ILE A 68 -10.53 1.81 -4.06
CA ILE A 68 -10.20 2.11 -2.67
C ILE A 68 -11.40 2.69 -1.92
N CYS A 69 -11.92 3.83 -2.37
CA CYS A 69 -13.01 4.52 -1.67
C CYS A 69 -14.41 4.21 -2.19
N LYS A 70 -14.52 3.40 -3.27
CA LYS A 70 -15.79 2.98 -3.90
C LYS A 70 -16.66 4.12 -4.44
N ARG A 71 -16.17 5.37 -4.42
CA ARG A 71 -16.90 6.51 -4.98
C ARG A 71 -16.92 6.43 -6.51
N PRO A 72 -18.03 6.81 -7.16
CA PRO A 72 -18.14 6.88 -8.61
C PRO A 72 -17.18 7.94 -9.15
N LEU A 73 -16.40 7.56 -10.17
CA LEU A 73 -15.41 8.41 -10.83
C LEU A 73 -15.99 9.17 -12.03
N SER A 74 -17.15 8.74 -12.53
CA SER A 74 -17.92 9.46 -13.53
C SER A 74 -19.10 10.19 -12.87
N GLN A 75 -19.06 11.52 -12.78
CA GLN A 75 -20.29 12.28 -12.96
C GLN A 75 -20.62 12.20 -14.45
N LYS A 76 -21.50 11.27 -14.84
CA LYS A 76 -22.26 11.48 -16.08
C LYS A 76 -23.21 12.63 -15.77
N GLY A 77 -22.85 13.83 -16.25
CA GLY A 77 -23.78 14.96 -16.36
C GLY A 77 -24.91 14.62 -17.32
#